data_AF-A0A1M6YCY1-F1
#
_entry.id   AF-A0A1M6YCY1-F1
#
_cell.length_a   1.000
_cell.length_b   1.000
_cell.length_c   1.000
_cell.angle_alpha   90.00
_cell.angle_beta   90.00
_cell.angle_gamma   90.00
#
_symmetry.space_group_name_H-M   'P 1'
#
loop_
_entity.id
_entity.type
_entity.pdbx_description
1 polymer ?
#
loop_
_entity_poly.entity_id
_entity_poly.type
_entity_poly.pdbx_seq_one_letter_code
_entity_poly.pdbx_strand_id
1 'polypeptide(L)'
;MTETENARSSEIERIRRVADQLCTAHAALRDRFASRQSAIDIVVLLLSAWTASMGFVDPRLTPWLTPPHLDAQLWIGILGSITFGLALIQFKADWRGRSEAHKRSFTMYSEVKREAGYLLANLGKVSDRDFQRLADRYDMASDVGAGVPEKDFLKLKRRHKLKVAISRILDEKPGSSLWLIKLKLLLRDNYK
;
A
#
# COMPACT_ATOMS: atom_id res chain seq x y z
N MET A 1 -34.91 -21.63 -5.40
CA MET A 1 -34.41 -20.43 -4.73
C MET A 1 -35.49 -19.37 -4.80
N THR A 2 -35.85 -18.78 -3.67
CA THR A 2 -36.80 -17.66 -3.63
C THR A 2 -36.13 -16.39 -4.18
N GLU A 3 -36.92 -15.44 -4.68
CA GLU A 3 -36.41 -14.17 -5.22
C GLU A 3 -35.50 -13.42 -4.23
N THR A 4 -35.80 -13.55 -2.92
CA THR A 4 -35.02 -12.98 -1.83
C THR A 4 -33.68 -13.69 -1.61
N GLU A 5 -33.56 -14.98 -1.90
CA GLU A 5 -32.27 -15.70 -1.86
C GLU A 5 -31.36 -15.26 -3.00
N ASN A 6 -31.92 -15.11 -4.21
CA ASN A 6 -31.17 -14.61 -5.37
C ASN A 6 -30.64 -13.19 -5.11
N ALA A 7 -31.48 -12.30 -4.58
CA ALA A 7 -31.09 -10.94 -4.23
C ALA A 7 -29.95 -10.94 -3.19
N ARG A 8 -30.04 -11.75 -2.14
CA ARG A 8 -28.99 -11.88 -1.12
C ARG A 8 -27.67 -12.39 -1.67
N SER A 9 -27.70 -13.45 -2.48
CA SER A 9 -26.48 -13.97 -3.10
C SER A 9 -25.79 -12.92 -3.99
N SER A 10 -26.58 -12.15 -4.75
CA SER A 10 -26.04 -11.07 -5.58
C SER A 10 -25.37 -9.96 -4.76
N GLU A 11 -25.94 -9.66 -3.59
CA GLU A 11 -25.42 -8.63 -2.69
C GLU A 11 -24.15 -9.10 -1.98
N ILE A 12 -24.09 -10.35 -1.53
CA ILE A 12 -22.86 -10.95 -0.97
C ILE A 12 -21.75 -10.94 -2.02
N GLU A 13 -22.07 -11.24 -3.28
CA GLU A 13 -21.10 -11.15 -4.38
C GLU A 13 -20.62 -9.71 -4.61
N ARG A 14 -21.52 -8.73 -4.54
CA ARG A 14 -21.15 -7.30 -4.59
C ARG A 14 -20.18 -6.95 -3.46
N ILE A 15 -20.51 -7.27 -2.21
CA ILE A 15 -19.67 -7.03 -1.03
C ILE A 15 -18.30 -7.69 -1.21
N ARG A 16 -18.24 -8.96 -1.62
CA ARG A 16 -16.98 -9.69 -1.87
C ARG A 16 -16.12 -8.98 -2.91
N ARG A 17 -16.70 -8.56 -4.04
CA ARG A 17 -15.96 -7.89 -5.12
C ARG A 17 -15.41 -6.53 -4.67
N VAL A 18 -16.21 -5.75 -3.95
CA VAL A 18 -15.78 -4.44 -3.43
C VAL A 18 -14.70 -4.62 -2.37
N ALA A 19 -14.87 -5.54 -1.41
CA ALA A 19 -13.89 -5.85 -0.39
C ALA A 19 -12.55 -6.32 -1.00
N ASP A 20 -12.57 -7.13 -2.06
CA ASP A 20 -11.34 -7.55 -2.75
C ASP A 20 -10.62 -6.39 -3.47
N GLN A 21 -11.38 -5.49 -4.09
CA GLN A 21 -10.83 -4.26 -4.67
C GLN A 21 -10.17 -3.40 -3.59
N LEU A 22 -10.85 -3.21 -2.46
CA LEU A 22 -10.35 -2.42 -1.32
C LEU A 22 -9.14 -3.07 -0.64
N CYS A 23 -9.09 -4.40 -0.54
CA CYS A 23 -7.87 -5.11 -0.11
C CYS A 23 -6.67 -4.73 -0.98
N THR A 24 -6.86 -4.71 -2.31
CA THR A 24 -5.78 -4.34 -3.22
C THR A 24 -5.40 -2.86 -3.07
N ALA A 25 -6.39 -1.98 -2.88
CA ALA A 25 -6.17 -0.55 -2.66
C ALA A 25 -5.36 -0.29 -1.38
N HIS A 26 -5.79 -0.85 -0.24
CA HIS A 26 -5.14 -0.67 1.05
C HIS A 26 -3.75 -1.30 1.11
N ALA A 27 -3.55 -2.48 0.53
CA ALA A 27 -2.22 -3.07 0.42
C ALA A 27 -1.26 -2.16 -0.36
N ALA A 28 -1.71 -1.62 -1.50
CA ALA A 28 -0.89 -0.72 -2.31
C ALA A 28 -0.57 0.61 -1.59
N LEU A 29 -1.52 1.16 -0.83
CA LEU A 29 -1.31 2.38 -0.05
C LEU A 29 -0.37 2.15 1.14
N ARG A 30 -0.57 1.05 1.89
CA ARG A 30 0.32 0.60 2.96
C ARG A 30 1.75 0.51 2.46
N ASP A 31 1.98 -0.27 1.40
CA ASP A 31 3.33 -0.50 0.87
C ASP A 31 3.97 0.81 0.41
N ARG A 32 3.20 1.70 -0.23
CA ARG A 32 3.69 3.02 -0.66
C ARG A 32 4.13 3.89 0.51
N PHE A 33 3.38 3.92 1.61
CA PHE A 33 3.75 4.71 2.78
C PHE A 33 4.91 4.06 3.55
N ALA A 34 4.93 2.74 3.67
CA ALA A 34 6.04 2.00 4.26
C ALA A 34 7.36 2.27 3.51
N SER A 35 7.37 2.19 2.18
CA SER A 35 8.58 2.48 1.39
C SER A 35 9.06 3.92 1.53
N ARG A 36 8.14 4.90 1.59
CA ARG A 36 8.50 6.31 1.80
C ARG A 36 9.12 6.55 3.17
N GLN A 37 8.54 5.95 4.20
CA GLN A 37 9.08 5.98 5.55
C GLN A 37 10.48 5.39 5.58
N SER A 38 10.66 4.16 5.08
CA SER A 38 11.95 3.49 5.07
C SER A 38 13.01 4.26 4.28
N ALA A 39 12.65 4.87 3.14
CA ALA A 39 13.59 5.67 2.36
C ALA A 39 14.12 6.86 3.17
N ILE A 40 13.25 7.58 3.88
CA ILE A 40 13.66 8.74 4.68
C ILE A 40 14.41 8.32 5.93
N ASP A 41 14.01 7.23 6.58
CA ASP A 41 14.74 6.67 7.72
C ASP A 41 16.18 6.31 7.33
N ILE A 42 16.37 5.67 6.17
CA ILE A 42 17.71 5.33 5.64
C ILE A 42 18.52 6.60 5.36
N VAL A 43 17.94 7.61 4.71
CA VAL A 43 18.65 8.87 4.41
C VAL A 43 19.05 9.59 5.71
N VAL A 44 18.13 9.71 6.67
CA VAL A 44 18.41 10.34 7.98
C VAL A 44 19.50 9.57 8.71
N LEU A 45 19.46 8.24 8.71
CA LEU A 45 20.48 7.41 9.36
C LEU A 45 21.86 7.59 8.71
N LEU A 46 21.94 7.57 7.38
CA LEU A 46 23.19 7.77 6.64
C LEU A 46 23.76 9.17 6.87
N LEU A 47 22.94 10.21 6.82
CA LEU A 47 23.39 11.58 7.07
C LEU A 47 23.84 11.77 8.52
N SER A 48 23.11 11.18 9.48
CA SER A 48 23.48 11.23 10.89
C SER A 48 24.80 10.51 11.15
N ALA A 49 24.97 9.30 10.60
CA ALA A 49 26.20 8.54 10.71
C ALA A 49 27.38 9.29 10.08
N TRP A 50 27.19 9.84 8.87
CA TRP A 50 28.20 10.66 8.19
C TRP A 50 28.60 11.88 9.04
N THR A 51 27.62 12.63 9.53
CA THR A 51 27.85 13.83 10.34
C THR A 51 28.59 13.49 11.64
N ALA A 52 28.22 12.38 12.29
CA ALA A 52 28.90 11.90 13.49
C ALA A 52 30.35 11.46 13.19
N SER A 53 30.57 10.71 12.11
CA SER A 53 31.91 10.27 11.68
C SER A 53 32.84 11.46 11.41
N MET A 54 32.35 12.55 10.82
CA MET A 54 33.15 13.76 10.58
C MET A 54 33.72 14.36 11.87
N GLY A 55 33.09 14.14 13.02
CA GLY A 55 33.61 14.56 14.33
C GLY A 55 34.83 13.76 14.81
N PHE A 56 35.09 12.59 14.24
CA PHE A 56 36.21 11.71 14.59
C PHE A 56 37.32 11.66 13.53
N VAL A 57 37.09 12.21 12.34
CA VAL A 57 38.07 12.19 11.24
C VAL A 57 39.20 13.18 11.52
N ASP A 58 40.45 12.78 11.25
CA ASP A 58 41.62 13.67 11.29
C ASP A 58 41.40 14.87 10.36
N PRO A 59 41.61 16.12 10.82
CA PRO A 59 41.51 17.34 10.01
C PRO A 59 42.22 17.29 8.65
N ARG A 60 43.28 16.48 8.52
CA ARG A 60 44.01 16.30 7.25
C ARG A 60 43.21 15.57 6.18
N LEU A 61 42.27 14.71 6.57
CA LEU A 61 41.42 13.93 5.66
C LEU A 61 40.11 14.65 5.33
N THR A 62 39.74 15.64 6.13
CA THR A 62 38.52 16.43 5.98
C THR A 62 38.34 17.04 4.59
N PRO A 63 39.35 17.65 3.93
CA PRO A 63 39.19 18.23 2.60
C PRO A 63 38.83 17.22 1.50
N TRP A 64 39.06 15.91 1.75
CA TRP A 64 38.70 14.84 0.81
C TRP A 64 37.23 14.42 0.94
N LEU A 65 36.63 14.65 2.11
CA LEU A 65 35.25 14.28 2.44
C LEU A 65 34.27 15.45 2.29
N THR A 66 34.78 16.68 2.29
CA THR A 66 33.99 17.89 2.07
C THR A 66 34.08 18.35 0.61
N PRO A 67 33.01 18.91 0.03
CA PRO A 67 33.10 19.49 -1.31
C PRO A 67 34.21 20.54 -1.39
N PRO A 68 34.91 20.65 -2.53
CA PRO A 68 35.94 21.66 -2.69
C PRO A 68 35.34 23.06 -2.48
N HIS A 69 36.08 23.94 -1.83
CA HIS A 69 35.70 25.33 -1.51
C HIS A 69 34.66 25.53 -0.38
N LEU A 70 34.25 24.47 0.33
CA LEU A 70 33.43 24.62 1.53
C LEU A 70 34.26 24.37 2.80
N ASP A 71 34.06 25.24 3.79
CA ASP A 71 34.58 25.02 5.13
C ASP A 71 33.92 23.78 5.75
N ALA A 72 34.72 22.97 6.46
CA ALA A 72 34.24 21.70 6.99
C ALA A 72 33.19 21.86 8.08
N GLN A 73 33.31 22.89 8.92
CA GLN A 73 32.34 23.20 9.95
C GLN A 73 31.02 23.67 9.32
N LEU A 74 31.10 24.49 8.27
CA LEU A 74 29.92 24.89 7.49
C LEU A 74 29.23 23.67 6.84
N TRP A 75 30.01 22.75 6.25
CA TRP A 75 29.47 21.54 5.63
C TRP A 75 28.75 20.63 6.64
N ILE A 76 29.35 20.40 7.81
CA ILE A 76 28.73 19.67 8.92
C ILE A 76 27.43 20.35 9.35
N GLY A 77 27.42 21.69 9.45
CA GLY A 77 26.22 22.47 9.78
C GLY A 77 25.11 22.32 8.74
N ILE A 78 25.44 22.30 7.45
CA ILE A 78 24.48 22.08 6.35
C ILE A 78 23.88 20.67 6.45
N LEU A 79 24.72 19.63 6.59
CA LEU A 79 24.25 18.25 6.70
C LEU A 79 23.39 18.03 7.95
N GLY A 80 23.77 18.61 9.08
CA GLY A 80 22.97 18.61 10.31
C GLY A 80 21.61 19.29 10.10
N SER A 81 21.60 20.46 9.46
CA SER A 81 20.37 21.20 9.15
C SER A 81 19.43 20.40 8.22
N ILE A 82 19.97 19.76 7.19
CA ILE A 82 19.20 18.89 6.28
C ILE A 82 18.63 17.68 7.04
N THR A 83 19.46 17.02 7.86
CA THR A 83 19.06 15.86 8.66
C THR A 83 17.91 16.23 9.60
N PHE A 84 18.02 17.35 10.30
CA PHE A 84 16.96 17.87 11.16
C PHE A 84 15.68 18.21 10.37
N GLY A 85 15.80 18.87 9.21
CA GLY A 85 14.67 19.16 8.34
C GLY A 85 13.93 17.90 7.86
N LEU A 86 14.67 16.85 7.48
CA LEU A 86 14.09 15.55 7.11
C LEU A 86 13.37 14.90 8.30
N ALA A 87 13.93 14.96 9.50
CA ALA A 87 13.28 14.46 10.71
C ALA A 87 11.97 15.21 11.01
N LEU A 88 11.91 16.53 10.81
CA LEU A 88 10.66 17.29 10.94
C LEU A 88 9.61 16.89 9.89
N ILE A 89 10.02 16.67 8.64
CA ILE A 89 9.12 16.20 7.58
C ILE A 89 8.57 14.81 7.94
N GLN A 90 9.43 13.90 8.40
CA GLN A 90 9.07 12.56 8.84
C GLN A 90 8.04 12.61 9.98
N PHE A 91 8.30 13.43 11.00
CA PHE A 91 7.40 13.65 12.13
C PHE A 91 6.04 14.20 11.68
N LYS A 92 6.03 15.21 10.80
CA LYS A 92 4.80 15.87 10.34
C LYS A 92 3.96 15.00 9.40
N ALA A 93 4.60 14.20 8.55
CA ALA A 93 3.94 13.45 7.48
C ALA A 93 3.30 12.14 7.97
N ASP A 94 3.79 11.58 9.08
CA ASP A 94 3.32 10.35 9.72
C ASP A 94 3.05 9.20 8.73
N TRP A 95 4.02 8.92 7.84
CA TRP A 95 3.86 7.82 6.88
C TRP A 95 3.74 6.46 7.57
N ARG A 96 4.38 6.29 8.73
CA ARG A 96 4.27 5.08 9.54
C ARG A 96 2.83 4.88 10.04
N GLY A 97 2.22 5.90 10.67
CA GLY A 97 0.84 5.83 11.14
C GLY A 97 -0.14 5.58 9.99
N ARG A 98 0.05 6.25 8.84
CA ARG A 98 -0.77 6.02 7.63
C ARG A 98 -0.62 4.62 7.05
N SER A 99 0.59 4.08 7.04
CA SER A 99 0.84 2.69 6.61
C SER A 99 0.10 1.70 7.50
N GLU A 100 0.23 1.83 8.82
CA GLU A 100 -0.45 0.96 9.79
C GLU A 100 -1.98 1.11 9.74
N ALA A 101 -2.50 2.32 9.53
CA ALA A 101 -3.93 2.55 9.33
C ALA A 101 -4.47 1.76 8.12
N HIS A 102 -3.78 1.82 6.98
CA HIS A 102 -4.17 1.03 5.80
C HIS A 102 -3.92 -0.47 5.97
N LYS A 103 -2.92 -0.89 6.75
CA LYS A 103 -2.72 -2.31 7.10
C LYS A 103 -3.91 -2.85 7.90
N ARG A 104 -4.43 -2.09 8.87
CA ARG A 104 -5.65 -2.45 9.62
C ARG A 104 -6.87 -2.56 8.71
N SER A 105 -7.10 -1.57 7.84
CA SER A 105 -8.19 -1.62 6.85
C SER A 105 -8.08 -2.81 5.91
N PHE A 106 -6.87 -3.13 5.44
CA PHE A 106 -6.62 -4.33 4.66
C PHE A 106 -7.07 -5.59 5.40
N THR A 107 -6.69 -5.74 6.68
CA THR A 107 -7.08 -6.90 7.49
C THR A 107 -8.60 -6.99 7.61
N MET A 108 -9.30 -5.90 7.96
CA MET A 108 -10.75 -5.87 8.09
C MET A 108 -11.45 -6.28 6.78
N TYR A 109 -11.09 -5.66 5.64
CA TYR A 109 -11.69 -6.04 4.35
C TYR A 109 -11.30 -7.45 3.90
N SER A 110 -10.14 -7.96 4.27
CA SER A 110 -9.74 -9.34 3.95
C SER A 110 -10.60 -10.36 4.69
N GLU A 111 -10.99 -10.05 5.93
CA GLU A 111 -11.93 -10.86 6.71
C GLU A 111 -13.32 -10.84 6.11
N VAL A 112 -13.83 -9.67 5.74
CA VAL A 112 -15.13 -9.51 5.04
C VAL A 112 -15.12 -10.29 3.72
N LYS A 113 -14.07 -10.15 2.90
CA LYS A 113 -13.90 -10.89 1.65
C LYS A 113 -13.94 -12.40 1.88
N ARG A 114 -13.24 -12.88 2.92
CA ARG A 114 -13.16 -14.30 3.27
C ARG A 114 -14.53 -14.83 3.71
N GLU A 115 -15.22 -14.11 4.59
CA GLU A 115 -16.54 -14.48 5.08
C GLU A 115 -17.58 -14.50 3.95
N ALA A 116 -17.61 -13.49 3.09
CA ALA A 116 -18.45 -13.47 1.90
C ALA A 116 -18.13 -14.65 0.96
N GLY A 117 -16.84 -15.02 0.84
CA GLY A 117 -16.42 -16.22 0.11
C GLY A 117 -16.99 -17.52 0.68
N TYR A 118 -17.01 -17.67 2.00
CA TYR A 118 -17.61 -18.84 2.66
C TYR A 118 -19.13 -18.91 2.48
N LEU A 119 -19.82 -17.77 2.59
CA LEU A 119 -21.27 -17.74 2.36
C LEU A 119 -21.63 -18.07 0.92
N LEU A 120 -20.85 -17.59 -0.06
CA LEU A 120 -21.05 -17.92 -1.47
C LEU A 120 -20.66 -19.35 -1.84
N ALA A 121 -19.82 -20.03 -1.06
CA ALA A 121 -19.52 -21.45 -1.28
C ALA A 121 -20.67 -22.36 -0.79
N ASN A 122 -21.42 -21.90 0.22
CA ASN A 122 -22.55 -22.63 0.82
C ASN A 122 -23.90 -22.24 0.19
N LEU A 123 -23.97 -22.18 -1.15
CA LEU A 123 -25.16 -21.83 -1.92
C LEU A 123 -26.37 -22.67 -1.47
N GLY A 124 -27.37 -22.02 -0.87
CA GLY A 124 -28.62 -22.64 -0.41
C GLY A 124 -28.85 -22.70 1.11
N LYS A 125 -27.90 -22.25 1.95
CA LYS A 125 -28.08 -22.20 3.42
C LYS A 125 -27.66 -20.87 4.06
N VAL A 126 -27.68 -19.78 3.32
CA VAL A 126 -27.34 -18.47 3.88
C VAL A 126 -28.50 -17.99 4.75
N SER A 127 -28.32 -18.06 6.07
CA SER A 127 -29.31 -17.53 7.01
C SER A 127 -29.33 -16.00 6.96
N ASP A 128 -30.48 -15.39 7.28
CA ASP A 128 -30.60 -13.92 7.39
C ASP A 128 -29.59 -13.36 8.39
N ARG A 129 -29.34 -14.12 9.47
CA ARG A 129 -28.38 -13.76 10.51
C ARG A 129 -26.95 -13.71 9.97
N ASP A 130 -26.56 -14.64 9.11
CA ASP A 130 -25.21 -14.65 8.51
C ASP A 130 -25.04 -13.49 7.53
N PHE A 131 -26.07 -13.18 6.74
CA PHE A 131 -26.07 -12.02 5.86
C PHE A 131 -25.93 -10.71 6.64
N GLN A 132 -26.76 -10.52 7.67
CA GLN A 132 -26.71 -9.32 8.50
C GLN A 132 -25.33 -9.16 9.18
N ARG A 133 -24.77 -10.25 9.72
CA ARG A 133 -23.43 -10.23 10.31
C ARG A 133 -22.35 -9.79 9.30
N LEU A 134 -22.44 -10.26 8.05
CA LEU A 134 -21.50 -9.84 7.00
C LEU A 134 -21.67 -8.35 6.66
N ALA A 135 -22.91 -7.88 6.54
CA ALA A 135 -23.22 -6.48 6.27
C ALA A 135 -22.69 -5.57 7.39
N ASP A 136 -22.98 -5.90 8.66
CA ASP A 136 -22.51 -5.15 9.82
C ASP A 136 -20.98 -5.07 9.87
N ARG A 137 -20.28 -6.16 9.52
CA ARG A 137 -18.80 -6.18 9.45
C ARG A 137 -18.27 -5.34 8.29
N TYR A 138 -18.95 -5.36 7.15
CA TYR A 138 -18.58 -4.55 6.00
C TYR A 138 -18.74 -3.05 6.31
N ASP A 139 -19.85 -2.66 6.93
CA ASP A 139 -20.13 -1.29 7.35
C ASP A 139 -19.12 -0.83 8.41
N MET A 140 -18.86 -1.66 9.42
CA MET A 140 -17.81 -1.38 10.42
C MET A 140 -16.43 -1.19 9.77
N ALA A 141 -16.07 -2.02 8.80
CA ALA A 141 -14.79 -1.89 8.08
C ALA A 141 -14.72 -0.59 7.26
N SER A 142 -15.87 -0.12 6.74
CA SER A 142 -16.00 1.14 6.02
C SER A 142 -15.88 2.35 6.96
N ASP A 143 -16.52 2.28 8.13
CA ASP A 143 -16.57 3.40 9.08
C ASP A 143 -15.25 3.59 9.83
N VAL A 144 -14.63 2.50 10.28
CA VAL A 144 -13.36 2.53 11.04
C VAL A 144 -12.15 2.54 10.11
N GLY A 145 -12.33 2.12 8.85
CA GLY A 145 -11.26 2.02 7.87
C GLY A 145 -10.63 3.37 7.51
N ALA A 146 -9.32 3.38 7.28
CA ALA A 146 -8.65 4.53 6.70
C ALA A 146 -9.16 4.78 5.27
N GLY A 147 -9.73 5.96 5.03
CA GLY A 147 -10.26 6.33 3.72
C GLY A 147 -9.24 6.24 2.58
N VAL A 148 -9.70 5.78 1.41
CA VAL A 148 -8.91 5.82 0.17
C VAL A 148 -9.03 7.22 -0.44
N PRO A 149 -7.92 7.94 -0.70
CA PRO A 149 -8.00 9.25 -1.33
C PRO A 149 -8.62 9.16 -2.73
N GLU A 150 -9.61 10.02 -3.02
CA GLU A 150 -10.36 9.98 -4.29
C GLU A 150 -9.43 10.10 -5.51
N LYS A 151 -8.43 10.99 -5.45
CA LYS A 151 -7.41 11.16 -6.50
C LYS A 151 -6.60 9.89 -6.83
N ASP A 152 -6.52 8.96 -5.89
CA ASP A 152 -5.82 7.68 -6.04
C ASP A 152 -6.79 6.55 -6.43
N PHE A 153 -8.10 6.73 -6.28
CA PHE A 153 -9.10 5.66 -6.46
C PHE A 153 -9.03 5.02 -7.85
N LEU A 154 -9.06 5.81 -8.93
CA LEU A 154 -8.98 5.28 -10.29
C LEU A 154 -7.65 4.56 -10.57
N LYS A 155 -6.54 5.07 -10.03
CA LYS A 155 -5.22 4.44 -10.16
C LYS A 155 -5.18 3.09 -9.43
N LEU A 156 -5.74 3.02 -8.24
CA LEU A 156 -5.83 1.79 -7.44
C LEU A 156 -6.79 0.78 -8.07
N LYS A 157 -7.92 1.23 -8.63
CA LYS A 157 -8.85 0.39 -9.39
C LYS A 157 -8.17 -0.21 -10.62
N ARG A 158 -7.45 0.59 -11.40
CA ARG A 158 -6.62 0.10 -12.52
C ARG A 158 -5.61 -0.94 -12.06
N ARG A 159 -4.89 -0.66 -10.97
CA ARG A 159 -3.90 -1.60 -10.38
C ARG A 159 -4.55 -2.92 -9.98
N HIS A 160 -5.74 -2.88 -9.38
CA HIS A 160 -6.50 -4.07 -9.02
C HIS A 160 -6.90 -4.89 -10.25
N LYS A 161 -7.48 -4.26 -11.29
CA LYS A 161 -7.85 -4.96 -12.53
C LYS A 161 -6.64 -5.58 -13.22
N LEU A 162 -5.52 -4.85 -13.26
CA LEU A 162 -4.27 -5.36 -13.81
C LEU A 162 -3.75 -6.56 -12.99
N LYS A 163 -3.77 -6.49 -11.66
CA LYS A 163 -3.41 -7.62 -10.78
C LYS A 163 -4.25 -8.86 -11.08
N VAL A 164 -5.58 -8.71 -11.17
CA VAL A 164 -6.49 -9.83 -11.47
C VAL A 164 -6.20 -10.43 -12.85
N ALA A 165 -5.98 -9.60 -13.87
CA ALA A 165 -5.65 -10.06 -15.22
C ALA A 165 -4.30 -10.79 -15.27
N ILE A 166 -3.27 -10.24 -14.61
CA ILE A 166 -1.95 -10.89 -14.50
C ILE A 166 -2.08 -12.23 -13.78
N SER A 167 -2.82 -12.28 -12.67
CA SER A 167 -3.04 -13.52 -11.91
C SER A 167 -3.63 -14.62 -12.79
N ARG A 168 -4.71 -14.30 -13.53
CA ARG A 168 -5.34 -15.27 -14.45
C ARG A 168 -4.38 -15.81 -15.50
N ILE A 169 -3.54 -14.94 -16.07
CA ILE A 169 -2.54 -15.37 -17.07
C ILE A 169 -1.46 -16.25 -16.42
N LEU A 170 -1.05 -15.94 -15.19
CA LEU A 170 -0.08 -16.75 -14.45
C LEU A 170 -0.65 -18.11 -14.06
N ASP A 171 -1.94 -18.20 -13.75
CA ASP A 171 -2.62 -19.47 -13.48
C ASP A 171 -2.57 -20.41 -14.71
N GLU A 172 -2.65 -19.85 -15.93
CA GLU A 172 -2.49 -20.61 -17.18
C GLU A 172 -1.03 -20.87 -17.55
N LYS A 173 -0.13 -19.92 -17.26
CA LYS A 173 1.27 -19.94 -17.72
C LYS A 173 2.25 -19.47 -16.63
N PRO A 174 2.56 -20.32 -15.63
CA PRO A 174 3.32 -19.92 -14.44
C PRO A 174 4.76 -19.47 -14.73
N GLY A 175 5.38 -20.00 -15.80
CA GLY A 175 6.75 -19.62 -16.20
C GLY A 175 6.86 -18.29 -16.96
N SER A 176 5.74 -17.58 -17.18
CA SER A 176 5.75 -16.33 -17.94
C SER A 176 6.36 -15.19 -17.12
N SER A 177 7.23 -14.39 -17.73
CA SER A 177 7.78 -13.22 -17.04
C SER A 177 6.70 -12.14 -16.83
N LEU A 178 6.63 -11.60 -15.62
CA LEU A 178 5.65 -10.57 -15.24
C LEU A 178 5.72 -9.32 -16.14
N TRP A 179 6.92 -8.98 -16.62
CA TRP A 179 7.14 -7.82 -17.48
C TRP A 179 6.51 -8.02 -18.87
N LEU A 180 6.69 -9.19 -19.49
CA LEU A 180 6.08 -9.50 -20.80
C LEU A 180 4.55 -9.53 -20.71
N ILE A 181 3.98 -10.09 -19.64
CA ILE A 181 2.53 -10.08 -19.43
C ILE A 181 2.01 -8.64 -19.33
N LYS A 182 2.68 -7.77 -18.56
CA LYS A 182 2.31 -6.34 -18.45
C LYS A 182 2.38 -5.62 -19.80
N LEU A 183 3.45 -5.84 -20.56
CA LEU A 183 3.61 -5.23 -21.88
C LEU A 183 2.50 -5.68 -22.84
N LYS A 184 2.20 -6.98 -22.87
CA LYS A 184 1.13 -7.55 -23.69
C LYS A 184 -0.25 -6.96 -23.33
N LEU A 185 -0.56 -6.84 -22.04
CA LEU A 185 -1.81 -6.21 -21.58
C LEU A 185 -1.88 -4.73 -21.97
N LEU A 186 -0.78 -4.00 -21.85
CA LEU A 186 -0.71 -2.59 -22.23
C LEU A 186 -0.91 -2.38 -23.73
N LEU A 187 -0.33 -3.24 -24.58
CA LEU A 187 -0.55 -3.17 -26.03
C LEU A 187 -1.99 -3.52 -26.40
N ARG A 188 -2.56 -4.58 -25.80
CA ARG A 188 -3.95 -5.00 -26.05
C ARG A 188 -4.98 -3.93 -25.66
N ASP A 189 -4.78 -3.24 -24.54
CA ASP A 189 -5.79 -2.32 -24.01
C ASP A 189 -5.70 -0.89 -24.62
N ASN A 190 -4.66 -0.58 -25.42
CA ASN A 190 -4.48 0.72 -26.07
C ASN A 190 -4.60 0.71 -27.61
N TYR A 191 -4.32 -0.42 -28.27
CA TYR A 191 -4.22 -0.51 -29.74
C TYR A 191 -5.27 -1.44 -30.38
N LYS A 192 -6.29 -1.83 -29.62
CA LYS A 192 -7.45 -2.61 -30.08
C LYS A 192 -8.71 -1.84 -29.75
#